data_AF-X0T4N7-F1
#
_entry.id   AF-X0T4N7-F1
#
_cell.length_a   1.000
_cell.length_b   1.000
_cell.length_c   1.000
_cell.angle_alpha   90.00
_cell.angle_beta   90.00
_cell.angle_gamma   90.00
#
_symmetry.space_group_name_H-M   'P 1'
#
loop_
_entity.id
_entity.type
_entity.pdbx_description
1 polymer ?
#
loop_
_entity_poly.entity_id
_entity_poly.type
_entity_poly.pdbx_seq_one_letter_code
_entity_poly.pdbx_strand_id
1 'polypeptide(L)'
;TKEYDLEKQLLSTWGERKKDGTFKYDNLEGYEYVDVEYDRYEWIAPEGRKKEEKVKVGTKVCRFAQFPDDKKGIMPATLQGLLAARKATRSKAKFKTVTMKNGDKHIGMLSKNDDKYTITYISLENERLKKTNTVVNVADVEDIKDTYNSFMKNVYNQRQLSIKIVANSLYGQCGARTSSFYDIDIAASTTATGRKLLIYAKRVIEEVYGDTVCDTKYGPVKTNAEYIYGDTDSVFFTFNLKDMDGNKITGKKALEITIELAIEAGEIASKFLKPPHDLEYEKTFDPFLLLSKKRYVGILYEHNPNKGKRKEMGIVLKRRDNAPIVKDVYGGLIDILMKSQDIPAAIAFVKNCLQDIVDEKYPLEKLIITKKLNSFYKNPKSIAHKVLAERMGKRDPGNKPSVGSRVPFVYIQTKDNVKLQG
;
A
#
# COMPACT_ATOMS: atom_id res chain seq x y z
N THR A 1 5.56 -20.38 -24.04
CA THR A 1 5.33 -18.92 -24.12
C THR A 1 5.27 -18.47 -25.56
N LYS A 2 4.35 -17.57 -25.90
CA LYS A 2 4.16 -17.05 -27.27
C LYS A 2 4.25 -15.54 -27.28
N GLU A 3 4.87 -14.97 -28.30
CA GLU A 3 4.98 -13.52 -28.48
C GLU A 3 4.25 -13.09 -29.75
N TYR A 4 3.54 -11.98 -29.67
CA TYR A 4 2.76 -11.43 -30.75
C TYR A 4 3.10 -9.95 -30.97
N ASP A 5 3.00 -9.49 -32.20
CA ASP A 5 3.11 -8.07 -32.53
C ASP A 5 1.81 -7.29 -32.21
N LEU A 6 1.74 -6.04 -32.65
CA LEU A 6 0.55 -5.20 -32.49
C LEU A 6 -0.65 -5.65 -33.33
N GLU A 7 -0.41 -6.35 -34.43
CA GLU A 7 -1.43 -6.92 -35.32
C GLU A 7 -1.89 -8.32 -34.88
N LYS A 8 -1.37 -8.80 -33.74
CA LYS A 8 -1.59 -10.14 -33.18
C LYS A 8 -1.01 -11.27 -34.05
N GLN A 9 -0.05 -10.97 -34.93
CA GLN A 9 0.69 -12.00 -35.63
C GLN A 9 1.73 -12.62 -34.70
N LEU A 10 1.89 -13.94 -34.77
CA LEU A 10 2.81 -14.69 -33.92
C LEU A 10 4.26 -14.41 -34.37
N LEU A 11 5.05 -13.79 -33.48
CA LEU A 11 6.46 -13.48 -33.72
C LEU A 11 7.38 -14.63 -33.30
N SER A 12 7.15 -15.20 -32.12
CA SER A 12 8.03 -16.23 -31.58
C SER A 12 7.31 -17.17 -30.61
N THR A 13 7.83 -18.39 -30.47
CA THR A 13 7.38 -19.35 -29.46
C THR A 13 8.56 -19.96 -28.73
N TRP A 14 8.53 -19.91 -27.40
CA TRP A 14 9.57 -20.38 -26.50
C TRP A 14 9.09 -21.52 -25.60
N GLY A 15 9.95 -22.51 -25.39
CA GLY A 15 9.76 -23.66 -24.49
C GLY A 15 10.77 -24.77 -24.75
N GLU A 16 11.04 -25.62 -23.75
CA GLU A 16 11.87 -26.82 -23.93
C GLU A 16 11.14 -27.80 -24.87
N ARG A 17 11.84 -28.29 -25.89
CA ARG A 17 11.27 -29.20 -26.89
C ARG A 17 11.91 -30.58 -26.81
N LYS A 18 11.10 -31.60 -27.10
CA LYS A 18 11.58 -32.96 -27.34
C LYS A 18 12.23 -33.04 -28.73
N LYS A 19 12.87 -34.18 -29.02
CA LYS A 19 13.52 -34.43 -30.32
C LYS A 19 12.55 -34.39 -31.51
N ASP A 20 11.27 -34.68 -31.28
CA ASP A 20 10.19 -34.63 -32.26
C ASP A 20 9.64 -33.20 -32.52
N GLY A 21 10.21 -32.18 -31.86
CA GLY A 21 9.79 -30.78 -31.99
C GLY A 21 8.60 -30.37 -31.11
N THR A 22 7.94 -31.32 -30.42
CA THR A 22 6.86 -31.04 -29.46
C THR A 22 7.40 -30.42 -28.17
N PHE A 23 6.60 -29.62 -27.47
CA PHE A 23 7.01 -29.05 -26.20
C PHE A 23 7.01 -30.11 -25.09
N LYS A 24 8.10 -30.17 -24.33
CA LYS A 24 8.31 -31.17 -23.29
C LYS A 24 7.32 -31.07 -22.12
N TYR A 25 6.89 -29.86 -21.77
CA TYR A 25 6.03 -29.59 -20.60
C TYR A 25 4.69 -28.93 -20.95
N ASP A 26 4.26 -29.00 -22.20
CA ASP A 26 2.97 -28.48 -22.64
C ASP A 26 1.97 -29.63 -22.83
N ASN A 27 0.70 -29.39 -22.46
CA ASN A 27 -0.40 -30.36 -22.55
C ASN A 27 -0.07 -31.74 -21.94
N LEU A 28 0.59 -31.75 -20.78
CA LEU A 28 0.83 -32.97 -20.01
C LEU A 28 -0.48 -33.52 -19.44
N GLU A 29 -0.63 -34.84 -19.44
CA GLU A 29 -1.80 -35.52 -18.88
C GLU A 29 -1.93 -35.21 -17.37
N GLY A 30 -3.15 -34.85 -16.95
CA GLY A 30 -3.46 -34.49 -15.56
C GLY A 30 -3.02 -33.08 -15.13
N TYR A 31 -2.33 -32.32 -15.99
CA TYR A 31 -1.98 -30.92 -15.71
C TYR A 31 -3.02 -29.96 -16.30
N GLU A 32 -3.38 -28.95 -15.53
CA GLU A 32 -4.10 -27.79 -16.06
C GLU A 32 -3.13 -26.67 -16.43
N TYR A 33 -3.57 -25.71 -17.22
CA TYR A 33 -2.73 -24.60 -17.69
C TYR A 33 -3.45 -23.27 -17.57
N VAL A 34 -2.73 -22.25 -17.12
CA VAL A 34 -3.22 -20.87 -17.04
C VAL A 34 -2.35 -20.00 -17.94
N ASP A 35 -2.99 -19.33 -18.89
CA ASP A 35 -2.33 -18.40 -19.79
C ASP A 35 -2.48 -16.96 -19.26
N VAL A 36 -1.35 -16.27 -19.11
CA VAL A 36 -1.31 -14.86 -18.71
C VAL A 36 -0.71 -14.05 -19.84
N GLU A 37 -1.54 -13.20 -20.43
CA GLU A 37 -1.11 -12.21 -21.40
C GLU A 37 -0.68 -10.90 -20.73
N TYR A 38 0.45 -10.34 -21.18
CA TYR A 38 0.89 -8.99 -20.85
C TYR A 38 1.49 -8.25 -22.06
N ASP A 39 1.40 -6.93 -22.00
CA ASP A 39 1.98 -6.03 -23.00
C ASP A 39 3.52 -6.07 -23.00
N ARG A 40 4.10 -6.09 -24.20
CA ARG A 40 5.52 -5.86 -24.43
C ARG A 40 5.79 -4.40 -24.74
N TYR A 41 6.91 -3.88 -24.23
CA TYR A 41 7.31 -2.50 -24.43
C TYR A 41 8.80 -2.41 -24.76
N GLU A 42 9.15 -1.45 -25.62
CA GLU A 42 10.53 -1.09 -25.95
C GLU A 42 10.76 0.40 -25.75
N TRP A 43 12.02 0.77 -25.49
CA TRP A 43 12.43 2.16 -25.41
C TRP A 43 12.86 2.59 -26.80
N ILE A 44 12.09 3.48 -27.41
CA ILE A 44 12.33 3.97 -28.77
C ILE A 44 12.58 5.46 -28.68
N ALA A 45 13.66 5.95 -29.28
CA ALA A 45 13.89 7.38 -29.43
C ALA A 45 12.99 7.90 -30.57
N PRO A 46 12.02 8.78 -30.29
CA PRO A 46 11.24 9.40 -31.35
C PRO A 46 12.18 10.20 -32.27
N GLU A 47 11.87 10.22 -33.56
CA GLU A 47 12.68 10.91 -34.55
C GLU A 47 12.91 12.39 -34.14
N GLY A 48 14.17 12.81 -34.09
CA GLY A 48 14.56 14.16 -33.65
C GLY A 48 14.56 14.42 -32.13
N ARG A 49 14.23 13.44 -31.26
CA ARG A 49 14.30 13.59 -29.79
C ARG A 49 15.38 12.72 -29.17
N LYS A 50 16.20 13.30 -28.28
CA LYS A 50 17.21 12.57 -27.50
C LYS A 50 16.63 11.67 -26.39
N LYS A 51 15.37 11.87 -26.02
CA LYS A 51 14.73 11.17 -24.90
C LYS A 51 13.94 10.00 -25.44
N GLU A 52 14.33 8.79 -25.05
CA GLU A 52 13.59 7.58 -25.34
C GLU A 52 12.22 7.59 -24.66
N GLU A 53 11.22 7.08 -25.36
CA GLU A 53 9.87 6.89 -24.89
C GLU A 53 9.54 5.38 -24.86
N LYS A 54 8.78 4.96 -23.85
CA LYS A 54 8.40 3.55 -23.69
C LYS A 54 7.15 3.28 -24.51
N VAL A 55 7.30 2.56 -25.62
CA VAL A 55 6.25 2.30 -26.62
C VAL A 55 5.82 0.85 -26.54
N LYS A 56 4.51 0.57 -26.62
CA LYS A 56 3.99 -0.80 -26.70
C LYS A 56 4.30 -1.36 -28.09
N VAL A 57 4.91 -2.54 -28.15
CA VAL A 57 5.34 -3.19 -29.40
C VAL A 57 4.62 -4.51 -29.70
N GLY A 58 3.80 -4.99 -28.76
CA GLY A 58 3.09 -6.25 -28.91
C GLY A 58 2.61 -6.82 -27.58
N THR A 59 2.33 -8.11 -27.55
CA THR A 59 1.94 -8.86 -26.35
C THR A 59 2.74 -10.14 -26.20
N LYS A 60 2.76 -10.70 -24.99
CA LYS A 60 3.38 -11.98 -24.67
C LYS A 60 2.43 -12.78 -23.80
N VAL A 61 2.23 -14.04 -24.18
CA VAL A 61 1.37 -15.00 -23.49
C VAL A 61 2.26 -16.05 -22.83
N CYS A 62 2.32 -16.00 -21.51
CA CYS A 62 3.02 -16.98 -20.68
C CYS A 62 2.05 -18.04 -20.19
N ARG A 63 2.44 -19.31 -20.37
CA ARG A 63 1.64 -20.47 -19.98
C ARG A 63 2.21 -21.07 -18.71
N PHE A 64 1.38 -21.20 -17.67
CA PHE A 64 1.76 -21.72 -16.37
C PHE A 64 1.03 -23.04 -16.09
N ALA A 65 1.80 -24.13 -15.94
CA ALA A 65 1.24 -25.42 -15.54
C ALA A 65 0.76 -25.38 -14.08
N GLN A 66 -0.42 -25.93 -13.83
CA GLN A 66 -0.96 -26.26 -12.52
C GLN A 66 -0.77 -27.76 -12.31
N PHE A 67 -0.15 -28.13 -11.20
CA PHE A 67 0.13 -29.53 -10.92
C PHE A 67 -1.16 -30.25 -10.51
N PRO A 68 -1.29 -31.56 -10.82
CA PRO A 68 -2.40 -32.37 -10.34
C PRO A 68 -2.44 -32.45 -8.80
N ASP A 69 -3.58 -32.91 -8.28
CA ASP A 69 -3.80 -33.17 -6.85
C ASP A 69 -3.60 -31.95 -5.93
N ASP A 70 -3.94 -30.75 -6.42
CA ASP A 70 -3.74 -29.47 -5.71
C ASP A 70 -2.28 -29.21 -5.28
N LYS A 71 -1.32 -29.92 -5.89
CA LYS A 71 0.10 -29.66 -5.63
C LYS A 71 0.48 -28.30 -6.17
N LYS A 72 1.44 -27.68 -5.50
CA LYS A 72 1.94 -26.35 -5.85
C LYS A 72 3.38 -26.44 -6.31
N GLY A 73 3.72 -25.67 -7.33
CA GLY A 73 5.10 -25.40 -7.67
C GLY A 73 5.84 -24.73 -6.50
N ILE A 74 7.16 -24.69 -6.59
CA ILE A 74 8.04 -24.22 -5.51
C ILE A 74 7.63 -22.82 -5.01
N MET A 75 7.49 -21.85 -5.92
CA MET A 75 7.14 -20.47 -5.56
C MET A 75 5.78 -20.34 -4.85
N PRO A 76 4.64 -20.85 -5.41
CA PRO A 76 3.37 -20.81 -4.71
C PRO A 76 3.35 -21.57 -3.37
N ALA A 77 4.09 -22.68 -3.24
CA ALA A 77 4.21 -23.41 -1.98
C ALA A 77 4.95 -22.59 -0.92
N THR A 78 6.10 -22.00 -1.26
CA THR A 78 6.85 -21.10 -0.37
C THR A 78 6.01 -19.89 0.05
N LEU A 79 5.30 -19.27 -0.90
CA LEU A 79 4.39 -18.15 -0.60
C LEU A 79 3.27 -18.57 0.36
N GLN A 80 2.70 -19.77 0.20
CA GLN A 80 1.68 -20.28 1.10
C GLN A 80 2.21 -20.42 2.54
N GLY A 81 3.42 -20.96 2.71
CA GLY A 81 4.08 -21.04 4.02
C GLY A 81 4.33 -19.67 4.66
N LEU A 82 4.81 -18.70 3.88
CA LEU A 82 5.00 -17.32 4.35
C LEU A 82 3.69 -16.63 4.72
N LEU A 83 2.63 -16.82 3.94
CA LEU A 83 1.30 -16.28 4.24
C LEU A 83 0.71 -16.90 5.51
N ALA A 84 0.87 -18.21 5.70
CA ALA A 84 0.50 -18.92 6.92
C ALA A 84 1.24 -18.36 8.14
N ALA A 85 2.57 -18.26 8.06
CA ALA A 85 3.40 -17.71 9.13
C ALA A 85 3.03 -16.25 9.47
N ARG A 86 2.77 -15.44 8.45
CA ARG A 86 2.32 -14.06 8.60
C ARG A 86 0.96 -13.98 9.30
N LYS A 87 -0.01 -14.81 8.91
CA LYS A 87 -1.35 -14.85 9.49
C LYS A 87 -1.32 -15.28 10.96
N ALA A 88 -0.55 -16.33 11.30
CA ALA A 88 -0.33 -16.75 12.68
C ALA A 88 0.35 -15.67 13.53
N THR A 89 1.29 -14.91 12.95
CA THR A 89 1.94 -13.81 13.67
C THR A 89 0.99 -12.63 13.88
N ARG A 90 0.21 -12.26 12.85
CA ARG A 90 -0.78 -11.16 12.92
C ARG A 90 -1.87 -11.44 13.96
N SER A 91 -2.30 -12.70 14.10
CA SER A 91 -3.33 -13.08 15.08
C SER A 91 -2.86 -12.93 16.52
N LYS A 92 -1.57 -13.16 16.83
CA LYS A 92 -1.04 -13.02 18.19
C LYS A 92 -1.29 -11.63 18.79
N ALA A 93 -1.17 -10.57 17.99
CA ALA A 93 -1.46 -9.20 18.46
C ALA A 93 -2.93 -8.98 18.86
N LYS A 94 -3.83 -9.87 18.45
CA LYS A 94 -5.28 -9.85 18.75
C LYS A 94 -5.68 -10.84 19.84
N PHE A 95 -4.75 -11.64 20.39
CA PHE A 95 -5.08 -12.64 21.40
C PHE A 95 -5.55 -11.99 22.71
N LYS A 96 -6.60 -12.58 23.24
CA LYS A 96 -7.16 -12.32 24.56
C LYS A 96 -6.89 -13.53 25.45
N THR A 97 -6.60 -13.27 26.72
CA THR A 97 -6.57 -14.27 27.77
C THR A 97 -7.92 -14.20 28.47
N VAL A 98 -8.69 -15.28 28.33
CA VAL A 98 -9.98 -15.47 29.00
C VAL A 98 -9.73 -16.34 30.22
N THR A 99 -10.03 -15.80 31.40
CA THR A 99 -9.95 -16.52 32.67
C THR A 99 -11.37 -16.93 33.06
N MET A 100 -11.56 -18.22 33.32
CA MET A 100 -12.81 -18.83 33.72
C MET A 100 -12.97 -18.77 35.24
N LYS A 101 -14.19 -18.81 35.75
CA LYS A 101 -14.49 -18.80 37.20
C LYS A 101 -13.92 -20.01 37.96
N ASN A 102 -13.66 -21.12 37.26
CA ASN A 102 -12.99 -22.29 37.82
C ASN A 102 -11.45 -22.17 37.84
N GLY A 103 -10.89 -21.05 37.38
CA GLY A 103 -9.46 -20.79 37.31
C GLY A 103 -8.80 -21.13 35.95
N ASP A 104 -9.49 -21.81 35.04
CA ASP A 104 -8.96 -22.19 33.74
C ASP A 104 -8.66 -20.95 32.86
N LYS A 105 -7.62 -21.06 32.04
CA LYS A 105 -7.21 -19.97 31.15
C LYS A 105 -7.14 -20.43 29.71
N HIS A 106 -7.82 -19.68 28.85
CA HIS A 106 -7.80 -19.88 27.42
C HIS A 106 -7.21 -18.66 26.72
N ILE A 107 -6.34 -18.90 25.73
CA ILE A 107 -5.68 -17.83 24.97
C ILE A 107 -6.08 -17.98 23.52
N GLY A 108 -6.55 -16.91 22.90
CA GLY A 108 -6.87 -16.90 21.47
C GLY A 108 -7.57 -15.64 21.03
N MET A 109 -7.92 -15.57 19.76
CA MET A 109 -8.82 -14.53 19.26
C MET A 109 -10.23 -14.81 19.78
N LEU A 110 -10.86 -13.79 20.35
CA LEU A 110 -12.20 -13.90 20.93
C LEU A 110 -13.26 -13.45 19.93
N SER A 111 -14.29 -14.27 19.73
CA SER A 111 -15.55 -13.89 19.06
C SER A 111 -16.71 -14.19 19.99
N LYS A 112 -17.72 -13.30 20.05
CA LYS A 112 -18.94 -13.51 20.84
C LYS A 112 -20.11 -13.78 19.90
N ASN A 113 -20.81 -14.89 20.12
CA ASN A 113 -22.08 -15.21 19.48
C ASN A 113 -23.08 -15.53 20.60
N ASP A 114 -24.09 -14.67 20.76
CA ASP A 114 -25.10 -14.78 21.81
C ASP A 114 -24.49 -14.96 23.20
N ASP A 115 -24.76 -16.09 23.85
CA ASP A 115 -24.32 -16.43 25.21
C ASP A 115 -23.00 -17.22 25.25
N LYS A 116 -22.31 -17.35 24.11
CA LYS A 116 -21.06 -18.11 23.99
C LYS A 116 -19.91 -17.27 23.45
N TYR A 117 -18.73 -17.49 24.03
CA TYR A 117 -17.46 -17.05 23.47
C TYR A 117 -16.80 -18.18 22.70
N THR A 118 -16.38 -17.91 21.48
CA THR A 118 -15.46 -18.77 20.71
C THR A 118 -14.06 -18.19 20.79
N ILE A 119 -13.13 -18.98 21.33
CA ILE A 119 -11.72 -18.63 21.49
C ILE A 119 -10.93 -19.43 20.46
N THR A 120 -10.37 -18.73 19.47
CA THR A 120 -9.60 -19.34 18.38
C THR A 120 -8.11 -19.15 18.62
N TYR A 121 -7.41 -20.21 19.00
CA TYR A 121 -5.96 -20.25 18.99
C TYR A 121 -5.44 -20.56 17.59
N ILE A 122 -4.52 -19.73 17.09
CA ILE A 122 -3.93 -19.89 15.76
C ILE A 122 -2.42 -20.09 15.91
N SER A 123 -1.94 -21.24 15.45
CA SER A 123 -0.51 -21.59 15.40
C SER A 123 -0.08 -21.95 13.97
N LEU A 124 1.23 -22.05 13.80
CA LEU A 124 1.87 -22.56 12.59
C LEU A 124 2.43 -23.95 12.92
N GLU A 125 1.98 -24.97 12.20
CA GLU A 125 2.49 -26.35 12.28
C GLU A 125 2.80 -26.83 10.86
N ASN A 126 4.03 -27.30 10.60
CA ASN A 126 4.47 -27.75 9.28
C ASN A 126 4.14 -26.75 8.14
N GLU A 127 4.43 -25.46 8.38
CA GLU A 127 4.15 -24.35 7.45
C GLU A 127 2.66 -24.13 7.10
N ARG A 128 1.75 -24.81 7.81
CA ARG A 128 0.30 -24.67 7.66
C ARG A 128 -0.30 -24.05 8.91
N LEU A 129 -1.39 -23.31 8.71
CA LEU A 129 -2.15 -22.75 9.82
C LEU A 129 -2.94 -23.86 10.50
N LYS A 130 -2.77 -23.99 11.81
CA LYS A 130 -3.66 -24.77 12.65
C LYS A 130 -4.51 -23.84 13.50
N LYS A 131 -5.81 -24.09 13.49
CA LYS A 131 -6.78 -23.39 14.32
C LYS A 131 -7.36 -24.36 15.32
N THR A 132 -7.31 -24.01 16.60
CA THR A 132 -7.97 -24.74 17.67
C THR A 132 -9.03 -23.83 18.26
N ASN A 133 -10.29 -24.25 18.22
CA ASN A 133 -11.41 -23.50 18.77
C ASN A 133 -11.79 -24.08 20.12
N THR A 134 -11.95 -23.21 21.10
CA THR A 134 -12.54 -23.54 22.40
C THR A 134 -13.78 -22.69 22.58
N VAL A 135 -14.91 -23.31 22.88
CA VAL A 135 -16.17 -22.61 23.11
C VAL A 135 -16.48 -22.63 24.60
N VAL A 136 -16.77 -21.46 25.17
CA VAL A 136 -17.09 -21.30 26.59
C VAL A 136 -18.34 -20.44 26.76
N ASN A 137 -19.13 -20.66 27.82
CA ASN A 137 -20.29 -19.80 28.09
C ASN A 137 -19.84 -18.47 28.68
N VAL A 138 -20.53 -17.39 28.32
CA VAL A 138 -20.24 -16.04 28.84
C VAL A 138 -20.40 -15.98 30.36
N ALA A 139 -21.37 -16.71 30.93
CA ALA A 139 -21.64 -16.76 32.37
C ALA A 139 -20.49 -17.36 33.19
N ASP A 140 -19.64 -18.19 32.57
CA ASP A 140 -18.55 -18.92 33.22
C ASP A 140 -17.22 -18.15 33.16
N VAL A 141 -17.20 -17.01 32.48
CA VAL A 141 -16.01 -16.15 32.36
C VAL A 141 -15.90 -15.20 33.54
N GLU A 142 -14.71 -15.11 34.11
CA GLU A 142 -14.35 -14.19 35.19
C GLU A 142 -13.70 -12.91 34.65
N ASP A 143 -12.66 -13.04 33.81
CA ASP A 143 -11.86 -11.91 33.32
C ASP A 143 -11.46 -12.11 31.85
N ILE A 144 -11.43 -11.00 31.10
CA ILE A 144 -10.94 -10.97 29.71
C ILE A 144 -9.97 -9.82 29.56
N LYS A 145 -8.71 -10.15 29.28
CA LYS A 145 -7.65 -9.16 29.05
C LYS A 145 -6.87 -9.42 27.78
N ASP A 146 -6.18 -8.38 27.31
CA ASP A 146 -5.18 -8.56 26.26
C ASP A 146 -4.09 -9.51 26.74
N THR A 147 -3.78 -10.55 25.97
CA THR A 147 -2.71 -11.49 26.31
C THR A 147 -1.34 -10.81 26.30
N TYR A 148 -1.16 -9.84 25.40
CA TYR A 148 0.10 -9.15 25.19
C TYR A 148 -0.06 -7.63 25.37
N ASN A 149 0.89 -7.03 26.08
CA ASN A 149 0.96 -5.58 26.25
C ASN A 149 1.26 -4.84 24.91
N SER A 150 1.16 -3.50 24.92
CA SER A 150 1.39 -2.66 23.74
C SER A 150 2.77 -2.85 23.11
N PHE A 151 3.80 -3.09 23.92
CA PHE A 151 5.15 -3.37 23.46
C PHE A 151 5.20 -4.67 22.64
N MET A 152 4.70 -5.78 23.18
CA MET A 152 4.68 -7.07 22.49
C MET A 152 3.76 -7.08 21.27
N LYS A 153 2.62 -6.36 21.32
CA LYS A 153 1.78 -6.13 20.14
C LYS A 153 2.56 -5.44 19.01
N ASN A 154 3.39 -4.44 19.33
CA ASN A 154 4.25 -3.80 18.35
C ASN A 154 5.32 -4.77 17.81
N VAL A 155 5.95 -5.59 18.66
CA VAL A 155 6.92 -6.62 18.23
C VAL A 155 6.28 -7.59 17.22
N TYR A 156 5.09 -8.12 17.51
CA TYR A 156 4.37 -8.99 16.57
C TYR A 156 3.98 -8.26 15.29
N ASN A 157 3.61 -6.98 15.37
CA ASN A 157 3.35 -6.17 14.20
C ASN A 157 4.60 -6.00 13.32
N GLN A 158 5.78 -5.72 13.89
CA GLN A 158 7.03 -5.64 13.13
C GLN A 158 7.40 -7.00 12.52
N ARG A 159 7.19 -8.10 13.26
CA ARG A 159 7.45 -9.46 12.75
C ARG A 159 6.54 -9.83 11.58
N GLN A 160 5.24 -9.51 11.61
CA GLN A 160 4.38 -9.79 10.44
C GLN A 160 4.74 -8.90 9.24
N LEU A 161 5.21 -7.66 9.48
CA LEU A 161 5.70 -6.78 8.43
C LEU A 161 6.98 -7.32 7.78
N SER A 162 7.92 -7.87 8.55
CA SER A 162 9.13 -8.47 7.99
C SER A 162 8.81 -9.69 7.12
N ILE A 163 7.89 -10.56 7.56
CA ILE A 163 7.41 -11.69 6.74
C ILE A 163 6.76 -11.19 5.44
N LYS A 164 5.97 -10.10 5.50
CA LYS A 164 5.39 -9.47 4.30
C LYS A 164 6.49 -9.01 3.33
N ILE A 165 7.55 -8.39 3.84
CA ILE A 165 8.67 -7.93 3.00
C ILE A 165 9.34 -9.12 2.30
N VAL A 166 9.57 -10.24 3.01
CA VAL A 166 10.14 -11.45 2.44
C VAL A 166 9.24 -12.03 1.34
N ALA A 167 7.93 -12.16 1.61
CA ALA A 167 6.97 -12.63 0.61
C ALA A 167 6.95 -11.75 -0.65
N ASN A 168 6.93 -10.42 -0.48
CA ASN A 168 6.97 -9.48 -1.59
C ASN A 168 8.31 -9.50 -2.34
N SER A 169 9.40 -9.85 -1.66
CA SER A 169 10.71 -9.95 -2.29
C SER A 169 10.81 -11.10 -3.27
N LEU A 170 10.02 -12.17 -3.11
CA LEU A 170 10.05 -13.34 -4.00
C LEU A 170 9.77 -12.96 -5.46
N TYR A 171 8.66 -12.26 -5.74
CA TYR A 171 8.38 -11.81 -7.11
C TYR A 171 9.35 -10.70 -7.56
N GLY A 172 9.81 -9.85 -6.62
CA GLY A 172 10.78 -8.79 -6.91
C GLY A 172 12.12 -9.34 -7.41
N GLN A 173 12.57 -10.47 -6.86
CA GLN A 173 13.77 -11.18 -7.30
C GLN A 173 13.63 -11.73 -8.72
N CYS A 174 12.44 -12.20 -9.11
CA CYS A 174 12.17 -12.62 -10.49
C CYS A 174 12.39 -11.46 -11.49
N GLY A 175 12.15 -10.21 -11.08
CA GLY A 175 12.39 -9.02 -11.91
C GLY A 175 13.82 -8.46 -11.86
N ALA A 176 14.69 -8.97 -10.99
CA ALA A 176 16.03 -8.43 -10.79
C ALA A 176 17.08 -9.22 -11.58
N ARG A 177 17.71 -8.58 -12.58
CA ARG A 177 18.70 -9.22 -13.49
C ARG A 177 19.90 -9.84 -12.76
N THR A 178 20.23 -9.36 -11.57
CA THR A 178 21.33 -9.88 -10.75
C THR A 178 20.92 -11.05 -9.85
N SER A 179 19.64 -11.44 -9.86
CA SER A 179 19.13 -12.54 -9.04
C SER A 179 19.47 -13.89 -9.66
N SER A 180 19.75 -14.89 -8.83
CA SER A 180 20.03 -16.26 -9.29
C SER A 180 18.81 -16.97 -9.89
N PHE A 181 17.60 -16.49 -9.62
CA PHE A 181 16.34 -17.00 -10.17
C PHE A 181 15.57 -15.90 -10.91
N TYR A 182 16.29 -15.04 -11.62
CA TYR A 182 15.73 -14.03 -12.52
C TYR A 182 14.82 -14.68 -13.58
N ASP A 183 13.56 -14.27 -13.59
CA ASP A 183 12.57 -14.66 -14.59
C ASP A 183 11.60 -13.48 -14.78
N ILE A 184 11.87 -12.68 -15.81
CA ILE A 184 11.09 -11.47 -16.09
C ILE A 184 9.65 -11.78 -16.47
N ASP A 185 9.39 -12.97 -17.01
CA ASP A 185 8.06 -13.35 -17.48
C ASP A 185 7.13 -13.63 -16.28
N ILE A 186 7.66 -14.19 -15.19
CA ILE A 186 6.95 -14.31 -13.91
C ILE A 186 6.63 -12.91 -13.35
N ALA A 187 7.62 -12.01 -13.31
CA ALA A 187 7.43 -10.66 -12.78
C ALA A 187 6.41 -9.85 -13.61
N ALA A 188 6.51 -9.92 -14.94
CA ALA A 188 5.60 -9.25 -15.85
C ALA A 188 4.17 -9.80 -15.74
N SER A 189 4.00 -11.12 -15.73
CA SER A 189 2.72 -11.80 -15.53
C SER A 189 2.07 -11.39 -14.20
N THR A 190 2.85 -11.34 -13.11
CA THR A 190 2.38 -10.88 -11.79
C THR A 190 1.83 -9.44 -11.87
N THR A 191 2.58 -8.51 -12.47
CA THR A 191 2.12 -7.11 -12.59
C THR A 191 0.91 -6.95 -13.51
N ALA A 192 0.81 -7.77 -14.56
CA ALA A 192 -0.32 -7.76 -15.47
C ALA A 192 -1.60 -8.25 -14.80
N THR A 193 -1.52 -9.36 -14.06
CA THR A 193 -2.62 -9.86 -13.22
C THR A 193 -3.06 -8.80 -12.20
N GLY A 194 -2.11 -8.15 -11.51
CA GLY A 194 -2.44 -7.06 -10.58
C GLY A 194 -3.20 -5.91 -11.24
N ARG A 195 -2.79 -5.47 -12.44
CA ARG A 195 -3.52 -4.45 -13.20
C ARG A 195 -4.92 -4.91 -13.61
N LYS A 196 -5.06 -6.16 -14.07
CA LYS A 196 -6.36 -6.74 -14.41
C LYS A 196 -7.31 -6.74 -13.21
N LEU A 197 -6.81 -7.09 -12.02
CA LEU A 197 -7.58 -7.09 -10.78
C LEU A 197 -8.01 -5.67 -10.35
N LEU A 198 -7.17 -4.65 -10.54
CA LEU A 198 -7.55 -3.26 -10.29
C LEU A 198 -8.66 -2.78 -11.23
N ILE A 199 -8.56 -3.13 -12.53
CA ILE A 199 -9.58 -2.79 -13.52
C ILE A 199 -10.89 -3.52 -13.20
N TYR A 200 -10.81 -4.79 -12.81
CA TYR A 200 -11.95 -5.56 -12.33
C TYR A 200 -12.63 -4.88 -11.14
N ALA A 201 -11.88 -4.54 -10.08
CA ALA A 201 -12.43 -3.87 -8.91
C ALA A 201 -13.11 -2.55 -9.27
N LYS A 202 -12.46 -1.73 -10.12
CA LYS A 202 -13.05 -0.49 -10.64
C LYS A 202 -14.40 -0.75 -11.33
N ARG A 203 -14.46 -1.73 -12.24
CA ARG A 203 -15.68 -2.07 -12.98
C ARG A 203 -16.81 -2.54 -12.08
N VAL A 204 -16.51 -3.42 -11.11
CA VAL A 204 -17.53 -3.89 -10.16
C VAL A 204 -18.18 -2.71 -9.43
N ILE A 205 -17.37 -1.77 -8.96
CA ILE A 205 -17.88 -0.60 -8.22
C ILE A 205 -18.72 0.31 -9.13
N GLU A 206 -18.20 0.68 -10.30
CA GLU A 206 -18.90 1.59 -11.22
C GLU A 206 -20.14 0.96 -11.85
N GLU A 207 -20.14 -0.32 -12.17
CA GLU A 207 -21.29 -0.99 -12.81
C GLU A 207 -22.40 -1.34 -11.81
N VAL A 208 -22.06 -1.70 -10.56
CA VAL A 208 -23.07 -2.08 -9.54
C VAL A 208 -23.65 -0.85 -8.84
N TYR A 209 -22.83 0.17 -8.58
CA TYR A 209 -23.20 1.33 -7.76
C TYR A 209 -23.20 2.66 -8.54
N GLY A 210 -23.02 2.65 -9.87
CA GLY A 210 -22.88 3.85 -10.71
C GLY A 210 -24.16 4.67 -10.94
N ASP A 211 -25.35 4.11 -10.71
CA ASP A 211 -26.63 4.84 -10.70
C ASP A 211 -27.74 3.92 -10.13
N THR A 212 -27.58 3.51 -8.88
CA THR A 212 -28.39 2.44 -8.28
C THR A 212 -29.03 2.91 -6.97
N VAL A 213 -30.24 2.47 -6.69
CA VAL A 213 -30.87 2.61 -5.37
C VAL A 213 -30.40 1.45 -4.49
N CYS A 214 -29.76 1.76 -3.38
CA CYS A 214 -29.30 0.78 -2.41
C CYS A 214 -30.11 0.90 -1.13
N ASP A 215 -30.55 -0.24 -0.60
CA ASP A 215 -31.18 -0.31 0.72
C ASP A 215 -30.09 -0.25 1.80
N THR A 216 -30.25 0.67 2.74
CA THR A 216 -29.31 0.86 3.85
C THR A 216 -30.06 0.86 5.16
N LYS A 217 -29.34 0.81 6.28
CA LYS A 217 -29.94 0.98 7.62
C LYS A 217 -30.72 2.29 7.82
N TYR A 218 -30.54 3.29 6.94
CA TYR A 218 -31.25 4.58 6.98
C TYR A 218 -32.36 4.69 5.93
N GLY A 219 -32.71 3.58 5.27
CA GLY A 219 -33.65 3.53 4.15
C GLY A 219 -32.94 3.55 2.78
N PRO A 220 -33.71 3.61 1.69
CA PRO A 220 -33.17 3.61 0.34
C PRO A 220 -32.40 4.90 0.04
N VAL A 221 -31.23 4.77 -0.59
CA VAL A 221 -30.39 5.88 -1.03
C VAL A 221 -29.98 5.70 -2.47
N LYS A 222 -29.88 6.81 -3.21
CA LYS A 222 -29.35 6.82 -4.57
C LYS A 222 -27.83 6.91 -4.52
N THR A 223 -27.16 6.01 -5.22
CA THR A 223 -25.71 5.94 -5.37
C THR A 223 -25.31 6.32 -6.79
N ASN A 224 -24.19 7.01 -6.93
CA ASN A 224 -23.53 7.27 -8.21
C ASN A 224 -22.02 7.12 -8.00
N ALA A 225 -21.58 5.87 -7.97
CA ALA A 225 -20.23 5.51 -7.61
C ALA A 225 -19.22 5.90 -8.68
N GLU A 226 -18.14 6.54 -8.25
CA GLU A 226 -17.10 7.05 -9.14
C GLU A 226 -15.71 6.64 -8.63
N TYR A 227 -14.87 6.14 -9.54
CA TYR A 227 -13.47 5.88 -9.26
C TYR A 227 -12.68 7.19 -9.13
N ILE A 228 -12.02 7.37 -7.98
CA ILE A 228 -11.24 8.57 -7.67
C ILE A 228 -9.74 8.34 -7.88
N TYR A 229 -9.22 7.24 -7.37
CA TYR A 229 -7.77 6.98 -7.33
C TYR A 229 -7.47 5.50 -7.19
N GLY A 230 -6.27 5.09 -7.59
CA GLY A 230 -5.79 3.73 -7.36
C GLY A 230 -4.29 3.69 -7.28
N ASP A 231 -3.80 2.86 -6.37
CA ASP A 231 -2.37 2.65 -6.15
C ASP A 231 -2.07 1.17 -5.95
N THR A 232 -1.45 0.57 -6.95
CA THR A 232 -0.83 -0.77 -6.95
C THR A 232 -1.80 -1.93 -6.67
N ASP A 233 -2.42 -1.95 -5.50
CA ASP A 233 -3.29 -2.99 -4.95
C ASP A 233 -4.52 -2.39 -4.22
N SER A 234 -4.76 -1.07 -4.34
CA SER A 234 -5.90 -0.38 -3.74
C SER A 234 -6.64 0.48 -4.76
N VAL A 235 -7.97 0.53 -4.62
CA VAL A 235 -8.87 1.40 -5.38
C VAL A 235 -9.64 2.29 -4.39
N PHE A 236 -9.83 3.55 -4.78
CA PHE A 236 -10.53 4.57 -4.01
C PHE A 236 -11.71 5.02 -4.85
N PHE A 237 -12.87 5.02 -4.25
CA PHE A 237 -14.13 5.39 -4.88
C PHE A 237 -14.96 6.22 -3.92
N THR A 238 -15.89 6.98 -4.48
CA THR A 238 -16.94 7.70 -3.76
C THR A 238 -18.28 7.16 -4.23
N PHE A 239 -19.30 7.11 -3.37
CA PHE A 239 -20.66 6.71 -3.75
C PHE A 239 -21.58 7.88 -4.11
N ASN A 240 -21.13 9.13 -3.89
CA ASN A 240 -21.90 10.35 -4.19
C ASN A 240 -23.38 10.27 -3.73
N LEU A 241 -23.58 9.88 -2.48
CA LEU A 241 -24.89 9.53 -1.92
C LEU A 241 -25.91 10.67 -2.02
N LYS A 242 -27.13 10.33 -2.45
CA LYS A 242 -28.30 11.20 -2.47
C LYS A 242 -29.50 10.53 -1.82
N ASP A 243 -30.39 11.31 -1.23
CA ASP A 243 -31.71 10.82 -0.84
C ASP A 243 -32.60 10.56 -2.08
N MET A 244 -33.82 10.06 -1.85
CA MET A 244 -34.75 9.78 -2.94
C MET A 244 -35.21 11.04 -3.66
N ASP A 245 -35.19 12.19 -3.00
CA ASP A 245 -35.52 13.51 -3.54
C ASP A 245 -34.35 14.15 -4.33
N GLY A 246 -33.16 13.55 -4.27
CA GLY A 246 -31.97 13.99 -4.99
C GLY A 246 -31.03 14.92 -4.20
N ASN A 247 -31.29 15.19 -2.93
CA ASN A 247 -30.41 15.99 -2.08
C ASN A 247 -29.20 15.17 -1.66
N LYS A 248 -28.03 15.82 -1.60
CA LYS A 248 -26.79 15.17 -1.18
C LYS A 248 -26.84 14.77 0.29
N ILE A 249 -26.47 13.53 0.59
CA ILE A 249 -26.27 13.07 1.96
C ILE A 249 -24.81 13.35 2.34
N THR A 250 -24.59 14.11 3.41
CA THR A 250 -23.25 14.50 3.87
C THR A 250 -23.03 14.25 5.36
N GLY A 251 -21.78 14.40 5.82
CA GLY A 251 -21.40 14.28 7.23
C GLY A 251 -21.50 12.84 7.75
N LYS A 252 -21.78 12.70 9.04
CA LYS A 252 -21.73 11.40 9.74
C LYS A 252 -22.68 10.35 9.12
N LYS A 253 -23.87 10.74 8.68
CA LYS A 253 -24.82 9.83 8.01
C LYS A 253 -24.21 9.26 6.73
N ALA A 254 -23.58 10.11 5.91
CA ALA A 254 -22.92 9.69 4.68
C ALA A 254 -21.73 8.77 4.95
N LEU A 255 -20.93 9.06 5.96
CA LEU A 255 -19.81 8.22 6.38
C LEU A 255 -20.28 6.82 6.77
N GLU A 256 -21.34 6.72 7.57
CA GLU A 256 -21.87 5.44 8.01
C GLU A 256 -22.41 4.58 6.86
N ILE A 257 -23.17 5.18 5.94
CA ILE A 257 -23.66 4.50 4.73
C ILE A 257 -22.49 4.09 3.83
N THR A 258 -21.50 4.97 3.66
CA THR A 258 -20.32 4.68 2.82
C THR A 258 -19.54 3.48 3.34
N ILE A 259 -19.37 3.34 4.66
CA ILE A 259 -18.70 2.18 5.27
C ILE A 259 -19.51 0.90 5.00
N GLU A 260 -20.83 0.95 5.18
CA GLU A 260 -21.75 -0.18 4.94
C GLU A 260 -21.67 -0.68 3.49
N LEU A 261 -21.88 0.23 2.52
CA LEU A 261 -21.83 -0.10 1.10
C LEU A 261 -20.43 -0.53 0.63
N ALA A 262 -19.36 0.03 1.20
CA ALA A 262 -18.00 -0.36 0.83
C ALA A 262 -17.64 -1.78 1.31
N ILE A 263 -18.15 -2.20 2.47
CA ILE A 263 -18.00 -3.57 2.96
C ILE A 263 -18.72 -4.53 2.01
N GLU A 264 -19.98 -4.24 1.69
CA GLU A 264 -20.79 -5.03 0.76
C GLU A 264 -20.14 -5.14 -0.63
N ALA A 265 -19.64 -4.02 -1.16
CA ALA A 265 -18.96 -3.99 -2.46
C ALA A 265 -17.70 -4.88 -2.45
N GLY A 266 -16.96 -4.91 -1.35
CA GLY A 266 -15.83 -5.83 -1.17
C GLY A 266 -16.26 -7.29 -1.20
N GLU A 267 -17.31 -7.64 -0.46
CA GLU A 267 -17.86 -9.01 -0.42
C GLU A 267 -18.37 -9.47 -1.79
N ILE A 268 -19.10 -8.61 -2.52
CA ILE A 268 -19.58 -8.89 -3.87
C ILE A 268 -18.41 -9.08 -4.83
N ALA A 269 -17.44 -8.16 -4.82
CA ALA A 269 -16.27 -8.26 -5.68
C ALA A 269 -15.46 -9.53 -5.40
N SER A 270 -15.31 -9.94 -4.13
CA SER A 270 -14.58 -11.15 -3.76
C SER A 270 -15.23 -12.45 -4.22
N LYS A 271 -16.57 -12.51 -4.37
CA LYS A 271 -17.30 -13.72 -4.81
C LYS A 271 -16.86 -14.22 -6.19
N PHE A 272 -16.43 -13.32 -7.08
CA PHE A 272 -16.00 -13.68 -8.44
C PHE A 272 -14.47 -13.73 -8.61
N LEU A 273 -13.71 -13.55 -7.52
CA LEU A 273 -12.26 -13.66 -7.55
C LEU A 273 -11.81 -15.13 -7.36
N LYS A 274 -10.81 -15.55 -8.13
CA LYS A 274 -10.18 -16.87 -7.94
C LYS A 274 -9.48 -16.92 -6.57
N PRO A 275 -9.76 -17.92 -5.70
CA PRO A 275 -9.03 -18.08 -4.46
C PRO A 275 -7.50 -18.18 -4.70
N PRO A 276 -6.66 -17.54 -3.86
CA PRO A 276 -6.97 -16.85 -2.61
C PRO A 276 -7.10 -15.31 -2.76
N HIS A 277 -7.42 -14.80 -3.95
CA HIS A 277 -7.65 -13.36 -4.12
C HIS A 277 -8.88 -12.90 -3.34
N ASP A 278 -8.80 -11.69 -2.79
CA ASP A 278 -9.81 -11.10 -1.92
C ASP A 278 -9.73 -9.56 -2.02
N LEU A 279 -10.88 -8.90 -2.18
CA LEU A 279 -11.02 -7.44 -2.15
C LEU A 279 -11.71 -7.03 -0.85
N GLU A 280 -10.91 -6.78 0.18
CA GLU A 280 -11.41 -6.42 1.52
C GLU A 280 -11.59 -4.90 1.65
N TYR A 281 -12.69 -4.47 2.26
CA TYR A 281 -12.83 -3.09 2.76
C TYR A 281 -11.74 -2.80 3.81
N GLU A 282 -10.91 -1.80 3.55
CA GLU A 282 -9.87 -1.40 4.51
C GLU A 282 -10.31 -0.20 5.37
N LYS A 283 -10.78 0.88 4.74
CA LYS A 283 -11.05 2.17 5.37
C LYS A 283 -11.78 3.15 4.44
N THR A 284 -12.49 4.09 5.03
CA THR A 284 -13.10 5.26 4.39
C THR A 284 -12.37 6.54 4.83
N PHE A 285 -12.26 7.53 3.95
CA PHE A 285 -11.68 8.84 4.28
C PHE A 285 -12.74 9.94 4.27
N ASP A 286 -12.84 10.72 5.35
CA ASP A 286 -13.74 11.88 5.42
C ASP A 286 -13.25 12.93 6.44
N PRO A 287 -12.72 14.10 6.03
CA PRO A 287 -12.46 14.51 4.66
C PRO A 287 -11.25 13.79 4.03
N PHE A 288 -11.18 13.84 2.70
CA PHE A 288 -10.08 13.31 1.90
C PHE A 288 -9.53 14.38 0.94
N LEU A 289 -8.21 14.57 0.94
CA LEU A 289 -7.50 15.47 0.03
C LEU A 289 -6.44 14.69 -0.75
N LEU A 290 -6.71 14.49 -2.04
CA LEU A 290 -5.78 13.91 -2.99
C LEU A 290 -5.03 15.02 -3.74
N LEU A 291 -3.72 15.09 -3.57
CA LEU A 291 -2.88 16.12 -4.21
C LEU A 291 -2.29 15.61 -5.53
N SER A 292 -1.78 14.38 -5.53
CA SER A 292 -1.23 13.69 -6.70
C SER A 292 -1.02 12.22 -6.37
N LYS A 293 -0.59 11.43 -7.36
CA LYS A 293 -0.25 10.01 -7.15
C LYS A 293 0.73 9.85 -5.98
N LYS A 294 0.38 8.98 -5.03
CA LYS A 294 1.13 8.73 -3.78
C LYS A 294 1.26 9.95 -2.85
N ARG A 295 0.43 10.99 -3.01
CA ARG A 295 0.42 12.19 -2.16
C ARG A 295 -1.01 12.56 -1.79
N TYR A 296 -1.42 12.17 -0.59
CA TYR A 296 -2.76 12.44 -0.08
C TYR A 296 -2.77 12.51 1.45
N VAL A 297 -3.82 13.14 1.98
CA VAL A 297 -4.10 13.25 3.42
C VAL A 297 -5.60 13.15 3.65
N GLY A 298 -6.01 12.57 4.77
CA GLY A 298 -7.41 12.50 5.15
C GLY A 298 -7.60 11.96 6.56
N ILE A 299 -8.81 12.09 7.09
CA ILE A 299 -9.21 11.40 8.32
C ILE A 299 -9.76 10.04 7.93
N LEU A 300 -9.04 8.98 8.31
CA LEU A 300 -9.41 7.60 8.02
C LEU A 300 -10.36 7.07 9.10
N TYR A 301 -11.36 6.34 8.66
CA TYR A 301 -12.28 5.57 9.50
C TYR A 301 -12.20 4.11 9.05
N GLU A 302 -12.16 3.18 10.01
CA GLU A 302 -12.25 1.75 9.72
C GLU A 302 -13.73 1.35 9.79
N HIS A 303 -14.09 0.35 10.60
CA HIS A 303 -15.48 -0.08 10.79
C HIS A 303 -16.24 0.83 11.76
N ASN A 304 -15.53 1.58 12.62
CA ASN A 304 -16.16 2.48 13.58
C ASN A 304 -16.13 3.92 13.06
N PRO A 305 -17.30 4.51 12.71
CA PRO A 305 -17.40 5.87 12.16
C PRO A 305 -17.05 6.97 13.19
N ASN A 306 -16.90 6.63 14.47
CA ASN A 306 -16.56 7.58 15.53
C ASN A 306 -15.05 7.61 15.84
N LYS A 307 -14.25 6.72 15.25
CA LYS A 307 -12.81 6.60 15.53
C LYS A 307 -11.98 7.04 14.33
N GLY A 308 -12.05 8.32 14.02
CA GLY A 308 -11.26 8.96 12.97
C GLY A 308 -9.79 9.08 13.35
N LYS A 309 -8.88 8.74 12.42
CA LYS A 309 -7.44 8.96 12.58
C LYS A 309 -6.84 9.61 11.35
N ARG A 310 -6.06 10.66 11.53
CA ARG A 310 -5.35 11.27 10.40
C ARG A 310 -4.38 10.28 9.75
N LYS A 311 -4.50 10.11 8.44
CA LYS A 311 -3.54 9.43 7.59
C LYS A 311 -2.91 10.42 6.63
N GLU A 312 -1.61 10.25 6.42
CA GLU A 312 -0.81 11.05 5.51
C GLU A 312 0.04 10.10 4.68
N MET A 313 0.08 10.30 3.37
CA MET A 313 0.90 9.52 2.45
C MET A 313 1.70 10.44 1.55
N GLY A 314 3.03 10.27 1.53
CA GLY A 314 3.96 10.95 0.61
C GLY A 314 4.07 12.48 0.71
N ILE A 315 3.28 13.13 1.59
CA ILE A 315 3.33 14.56 1.85
C ILE A 315 4.56 14.97 2.65
N VAL A 316 4.84 16.27 2.67
CA VAL A 316 6.03 16.88 3.29
C VAL A 316 6.16 16.55 4.79
N LEU A 317 5.05 16.36 5.50
CA LEU A 317 5.06 16.03 6.94
C LEU A 317 5.83 14.74 7.27
N LYS A 318 5.83 13.75 6.36
CA LYS A 318 6.56 12.48 6.51
C LYS A 318 7.99 12.52 5.97
N ARG A 319 8.36 13.59 5.27
CA ARG A 319 9.67 13.76 4.65
C ARG A 319 10.70 14.30 5.65
N ARG A 320 11.97 13.94 5.48
CA ARG A 320 13.08 14.31 6.40
C ARG A 320 14.08 15.27 5.77
N ASP A 321 13.88 15.58 4.49
CA ASP A 321 14.72 16.38 3.62
C ASP A 321 14.29 17.85 3.54
N ASN A 322 13.21 18.23 4.22
CA ASN A 322 12.73 19.60 4.33
C ASN A 322 13.07 20.18 5.71
N ALA A 323 13.23 21.50 5.76
CA ALA A 323 13.40 22.23 7.01
C ALA A 323 12.16 22.04 7.92
N PRO A 324 12.35 22.02 9.26
CA PRO A 324 11.24 21.86 10.21
C PRO A 324 10.09 22.85 10.01
N ILE A 325 10.39 24.11 9.65
CA ILE A 325 9.38 25.15 9.42
C ILE A 325 8.32 24.72 8.40
N VAL A 326 8.71 23.98 7.36
CA VAL A 326 7.78 23.52 6.33
C VAL A 326 6.75 22.56 6.93
N LYS A 327 7.13 21.77 7.93
CA LYS A 327 6.20 20.87 8.61
C LYS A 327 5.25 21.63 9.53
N ASP A 328 5.72 22.69 10.17
CA ASP A 328 4.89 23.50 11.05
C ASP A 328 3.81 24.24 10.25
N VAL A 329 4.22 24.94 9.19
CA VAL A 329 3.29 25.69 8.33
C VAL A 329 2.37 24.76 7.55
N TYR A 330 2.92 23.75 6.88
CA TYR A 330 2.08 22.79 6.12
C TYR A 330 1.19 21.97 7.07
N GLY A 331 1.69 21.61 8.25
CA GLY A 331 0.95 20.86 9.26
C GLY A 331 -0.22 21.66 9.79
N GLY A 332 0.00 22.92 10.18
CA GLY A 332 -1.05 23.83 10.63
C GLY A 332 -2.13 24.06 9.58
N LEU A 333 -1.73 24.27 8.32
CA LEU A 333 -2.67 24.36 7.18
C LEU A 333 -3.56 23.11 7.08
N ILE A 334 -2.95 21.93 7.07
CA ILE A 334 -3.69 20.66 7.01
C ILE A 334 -4.57 20.45 8.24
N ASP A 335 -4.12 20.88 9.43
CA ASP A 335 -4.89 20.81 10.66
C ASP A 335 -6.21 21.57 10.55
N ILE A 336 -6.17 22.80 10.04
CA ILE A 336 -7.36 23.63 9.82
C ILE A 336 -8.28 22.95 8.80
N LEU A 337 -7.76 22.57 7.63
CA LEU A 337 -8.57 21.95 6.58
C LEU A 337 -9.22 20.63 7.01
N MET A 338 -8.54 19.81 7.82
CA MET A 338 -9.05 18.50 8.24
C MET A 338 -10.01 18.58 9.44
N LYS A 339 -9.91 19.61 10.29
CA LYS A 339 -10.71 19.74 11.51
C LYS A 339 -11.90 20.67 11.33
N SER A 340 -11.69 21.84 10.75
CA SER A 340 -12.72 22.88 10.62
C SER A 340 -13.20 23.09 9.19
N GLN A 341 -12.48 22.57 8.18
CA GLN A 341 -12.78 22.78 6.76
C GLN A 341 -12.90 24.27 6.38
N ASP A 342 -12.24 25.14 7.14
CA ASP A 342 -12.27 26.60 6.96
C ASP A 342 -11.10 27.06 6.07
N ILE A 343 -11.42 27.31 4.79
CA ILE A 343 -10.45 27.76 3.79
C ILE A 343 -9.93 29.18 4.08
N PRO A 344 -10.78 30.19 4.38
CA PRO A 344 -10.31 31.52 4.77
C PRO A 344 -9.34 31.51 5.96
N ALA A 345 -9.64 30.76 7.02
CA ALA A 345 -8.76 30.65 8.19
C ALA A 345 -7.42 29.99 7.83
N ALA A 346 -7.43 28.96 6.99
CA ALA A 346 -6.24 28.32 6.47
C ALA A 346 -5.34 29.29 5.67
N ILE A 347 -5.95 30.14 4.82
CA ILE A 347 -5.22 31.17 4.07
C ILE A 347 -4.61 32.21 5.00
N ALA A 348 -5.38 32.72 5.95
CA ALA A 348 -4.91 33.69 6.93
C ALA A 348 -3.74 33.14 7.76
N PHE A 349 -3.85 31.91 8.23
CA PHE A 349 -2.77 31.21 8.94
C PHE A 349 -1.47 31.17 8.13
N VAL A 350 -1.53 30.74 6.86
CA VAL A 350 -0.34 30.66 6.00
C VAL A 350 0.25 32.04 5.76
N LYS A 351 -0.56 33.07 5.49
CA LYS A 351 -0.07 34.44 5.30
C LYS A 351 0.66 34.97 6.53
N ASN A 352 0.13 34.73 7.72
CA ASN A 352 0.79 35.12 8.96
C ASN A 352 2.13 34.41 9.14
N CYS A 353 2.20 33.09 8.90
CA CYS A 353 3.46 32.36 8.95
C CYS A 353 4.49 32.88 7.93
N LEU A 354 4.05 33.24 6.72
CA LEU A 354 4.94 33.83 5.72
C LEU A 354 5.47 35.20 6.16
N GLN A 355 4.63 36.03 6.78
CA GLN A 355 5.05 37.32 7.32
C GLN A 355 6.03 37.13 8.48
N ASP A 356 5.79 36.17 9.38
CA ASP A 356 6.69 35.86 10.49
C ASP A 356 8.08 35.36 10.03
N ILE A 357 8.17 34.76 8.82
CA ILE A 357 9.45 34.44 8.19
C ILE A 357 10.17 35.70 7.74
N VAL A 358 9.46 36.65 7.10
CA VAL A 358 10.02 37.92 6.63
C VAL A 358 10.45 38.79 7.81
N ASP A 359 9.69 38.79 8.89
CA ASP A 359 9.97 39.50 10.13
C ASP A 359 11.04 38.81 11.00
N GLU A 360 11.68 37.74 10.49
CA GLU A 360 12.73 36.98 11.18
C GLU A 360 12.33 36.43 12.56
N LYS A 361 11.04 36.14 12.78
CA LYS A 361 10.54 35.63 14.07
C LYS A 361 10.79 34.14 14.29
N TYR A 362 11.15 33.40 13.24
CA TYR A 362 11.48 31.98 13.35
C TYR A 362 12.97 31.79 13.68
N PRO A 363 13.29 30.91 14.64
CA PRO A 363 14.68 30.64 14.99
C PRO A 363 15.37 29.80 13.89
N LEU A 364 16.69 29.94 13.78
CA LEU A 364 17.49 29.33 12.70
C LEU A 364 17.31 27.81 12.61
N GLU A 365 17.10 27.13 13.74
CA GLU A 365 16.91 25.68 13.82
C GLU A 365 15.70 25.20 13.01
N LYS A 366 14.68 26.06 12.87
CA LYS A 366 13.50 25.76 12.05
C LYS A 366 13.79 25.82 10.55
N LEU A 367 14.89 26.46 10.15
CA LEU A 367 15.33 26.63 8.77
C LEU A 367 16.36 25.57 8.34
N ILE A 368 16.90 24.78 9.28
CA ILE A 368 17.93 23.76 8.99
C ILE A 368 17.37 22.64 8.11
N ILE A 369 17.97 22.48 6.93
CA ILE A 369 17.73 21.37 6.01
C ILE A 369 18.76 20.27 6.30
N THR A 370 18.34 19.01 6.25
CA THR A 370 19.26 17.89 6.42
C THR A 370 19.14 16.91 5.25
N LYS A 371 20.25 16.61 4.57
CA LYS A 371 20.28 15.65 3.45
C LYS A 371 21.33 14.56 3.64
N LYS A 372 21.01 13.35 3.16
CA LYS A 372 21.94 12.20 3.20
C LYS A 372 23.05 12.39 2.15
N LEU A 373 24.29 12.21 2.56
CA LEU A 373 25.44 12.17 1.68
C LEU A 373 25.54 10.78 1.04
N ASN A 374 25.46 10.72 -0.29
CA ASN A 374 25.60 9.49 -1.07
C ASN A 374 27.06 9.30 -1.49
N SER A 375 27.41 8.06 -1.85
CA SER A 375 28.73 7.71 -2.38
C SER A 375 28.99 8.37 -3.74
N PHE A 376 27.96 8.49 -4.58
CA PHE A 376 28.07 8.99 -5.94
C PHE A 376 27.02 10.06 -6.26
N TYR A 377 27.45 11.07 -7.02
CA TYR A 377 26.60 12.10 -7.62
C TYR A 377 27.03 12.31 -9.07
N LYS A 378 26.08 12.30 -10.00
CA LYS A 378 26.37 12.57 -11.43
C LYS A 378 26.92 13.98 -11.64
N ASN A 379 26.44 14.97 -10.87
CA ASN A 379 26.95 16.33 -10.87
C ASN A 379 27.19 16.79 -9.42
N PRO A 380 28.33 16.44 -8.79
CA PRO A 380 28.55 16.70 -7.36
C PRO A 380 28.60 18.18 -7.00
N LYS A 381 29.08 19.04 -7.92
CA LYS A 381 29.25 20.49 -7.70
C LYS A 381 27.93 21.25 -7.60
N SER A 382 26.83 20.68 -8.10
CA SER A 382 25.50 21.27 -8.00
C SER A 382 24.72 20.81 -6.76
N ILE A 383 25.32 20.02 -5.87
CA ILE A 383 24.63 19.41 -4.73
C ILE A 383 25.09 20.09 -3.44
N ALA A 384 24.24 20.95 -2.87
CA ALA A 384 24.55 21.80 -1.72
C ALA A 384 25.27 21.07 -0.58
N HIS A 385 24.67 20.00 -0.06
CA HIS A 385 25.23 19.26 1.09
C HIS A 385 26.49 18.47 0.75
N LYS A 386 26.74 18.15 -0.53
CA LYS A 386 27.98 17.51 -0.98
C LYS A 386 29.12 18.52 -1.04
N VAL A 387 28.85 19.70 -1.62
CA VAL A 387 29.81 20.80 -1.67
C VAL A 387 30.16 21.29 -0.25
N LEU A 388 29.16 21.43 0.62
CA LEU A 388 29.38 21.79 2.02
C LEU A 388 30.26 20.77 2.75
N ALA A 389 29.96 19.46 2.61
CA ALA A 389 30.77 18.42 3.24
C ALA A 389 32.24 18.43 2.77
N GLU A 390 32.48 18.76 1.49
CA GLU A 390 33.85 18.93 0.98
C GLU A 390 34.54 20.17 1.56
N ARG A 391 33.82 21.31 1.69
CA ARG A 391 34.37 22.50 2.34
C ARG A 391 34.68 22.29 3.81
N MET A 392 33.81 21.58 4.55
CA MET A 392 34.05 21.19 5.93
C MET A 392 35.35 20.40 6.05
N GLY A 393 35.56 19.40 5.18
CA GLY A 393 36.79 18.60 5.17
C GLY A 393 38.05 19.36 4.73
N LYS A 394 37.93 20.42 3.92
CA LYS A 394 39.06 21.32 3.60
C LYS A 394 39.44 22.20 4.79
N ARG A 395 38.44 22.65 5.55
CA ARG A 395 38.64 23.49 6.75
C ARG A 395 39.19 22.67 7.91
N ASP A 396 38.67 21.48 8.12
CA ASP A 396 39.08 20.54 9.16
C ASP A 396 38.87 19.10 8.65
N PRO A 397 39.96 18.42 8.22
CA PRO A 397 39.89 17.05 7.71
C PRO A 397 39.29 16.03 8.69
N GLY A 398 39.47 16.23 10.01
CA GLY A 398 38.99 15.31 11.03
C GLY A 398 37.46 15.29 11.18
N ASN A 399 36.81 16.40 10.83
CA ASN A 399 35.35 16.59 10.98
C ASN A 399 34.57 16.46 9.67
N LYS A 400 35.17 15.88 8.62
CA LYS A 400 34.49 15.69 7.34
C LYS A 400 33.34 14.68 7.46
N PRO A 401 32.10 15.04 7.06
CA PRO A 401 30.99 14.10 7.04
C PRO A 401 31.25 12.89 6.13
N SER A 402 31.03 11.69 6.67
CA SER A 402 31.22 10.42 5.95
C SER A 402 30.05 10.10 5.01
N VAL A 403 30.29 9.24 4.02
CA VAL A 403 29.21 8.73 3.15
C VAL A 403 28.17 8.00 4.00
N GLY A 404 26.90 8.27 3.74
CA GLY A 404 25.77 7.74 4.52
C GLY A 404 25.31 8.66 5.65
N SER A 405 26.17 9.58 6.11
CA SER A 405 25.82 10.59 7.10
C SER A 405 24.78 11.59 6.57
N ARG A 406 24.16 12.31 7.50
CA ARG A 406 23.20 13.37 7.21
C ARG A 406 23.86 14.71 7.50
N VAL A 407 23.95 15.56 6.48
CA VAL A 407 24.62 16.87 6.56
C VAL A 407 23.54 17.94 6.77
N PRO A 408 23.53 18.63 7.91
CA PRO A 408 22.67 19.79 8.15
C PRO A 408 23.26 21.04 7.50
N PHE A 409 22.39 21.90 6.95
CA PHE A 409 22.77 23.17 6.34
C PHE A 409 21.59 24.13 6.24
N VAL A 410 21.88 25.41 6.10
CA VAL A 410 20.92 26.48 5.78
C VAL A 410 21.41 27.23 4.54
N TYR A 411 20.50 27.86 3.81
CA TYR A 411 20.89 28.77 2.75
C TYR A 411 21.10 30.16 3.35
N ILE A 412 22.17 30.82 2.93
CA ILE A 412 22.49 32.19 3.32
C ILE A 412 22.46 33.10 2.09
N GLN A 413 22.09 34.35 2.30
CA GLN A 413 22.25 35.38 1.27
C GLN A 413 23.71 35.82 1.23
N THR A 414 24.29 35.87 0.03
CA THR A 414 25.66 36.33 -0.20
C THR A 414 25.64 37.62 -1.02
N LYS A 415 26.67 38.47 -0.84
CA LYS A 415 26.82 39.72 -1.61
C LYS A 415 27.05 39.45 -3.10
N ASP A 416 27.72 38.34 -3.42
CA ASP A 416 28.00 37.92 -4.80
C ASP A 416 27.13 36.75 -5.24
N ASN A 417 26.87 36.66 -6.55
CA ASN A 417 26.28 35.48 -7.17
C ASN A 417 27.27 34.30 -7.17
N VAL A 418 27.31 33.54 -6.08
CA VAL A 418 28.22 32.39 -5.96
C VAL A 418 27.73 31.23 -6.84
N LYS A 419 28.63 30.69 -7.68
CA LYS A 419 28.35 29.53 -8.55
C LYS A 419 28.13 28.22 -7.76
N LEU A 420 28.55 28.16 -6.50
CA LEU A 420 28.48 26.96 -5.67
C LEU A 420 27.29 27.05 -4.72
N GLN A 421 26.31 26.17 -4.91
CA GLN A 421 25.20 26.01 -3.97
C GLN A 421 25.71 25.30 -2.70
N GLY A 422 25.26 25.76 -1.53
CA GLY A 422 25.55 25.16 -0.23
C GLY A 422 26.37 26.07 0.68
#